data_AF-A0A9E2ELG6-F1
#
_entry.id   AF-A0A9E2ELG6-F1
#
_cell.length_a   1.000
_cell.length_b   1.000
_cell.length_c   1.000
_cell.angle_alpha   90.00
_cell.angle_beta   90.00
_cell.angle_gamma   90.00
#
_symmetry.space_group_name_H-M   'P 1'
#
loop_
_entity.id
_entity.type
_entity.pdbx_description
1 polymer ?
#
loop_
_entity_poly.entity_id
_entity_poly.type
_entity_poly.pdbx_seq_one_letter_code
_entity_poly.pdbx_strand_id
1 'polypeptide(L)'
;MARWGDLVDLSPALVLGMWAGGLVAATAAVVAWRVVGVGYTWLASSVVLLFGVGAALAGGSLWAWIGVGFTVAAAYLVWSSGPTRAPVVALAAAAVAYAVGATADSPLVPVVTGALFLGAITAEMVLGHWYLVDPQMPRWALFRLAAVGLIGVGADVGALALDGALSWG
;
A
#
# COMPACT_ATOMS: atom_id res chain seq x y z
N MET A 1 -23.10 -27.74 -1.54
CA MET A 1 -22.36 -26.76 -2.36
C MET A 1 -22.09 -25.56 -1.47
N ALA A 2 -20.89 -25.44 -0.91
CA ALA A 2 -20.49 -24.22 -0.22
C ALA A 2 -20.54 -23.07 -1.23
N ARG A 3 -21.15 -21.92 -0.86
CA ARG A 3 -21.06 -20.73 -1.71
C ARG A 3 -19.60 -20.29 -1.68
N TRP A 4 -19.11 -19.71 -2.78
CA TRP A 4 -17.76 -19.13 -2.83
C TRP A 4 -17.46 -18.17 -1.67
N GLY A 5 -18.48 -17.51 -1.10
CA GLY A 5 -18.36 -16.66 0.09
C GLY A 5 -18.02 -17.40 1.38
N ASP A 6 -18.24 -18.71 1.47
CA ASP A 6 -17.94 -19.51 2.67
C ASP A 6 -16.49 -20.04 2.68
N LEU A 7 -15.77 -19.90 1.57
CA LEU A 7 -14.42 -20.47 1.37
C LEU A 7 -13.28 -19.47 1.57
N VAL A 8 -13.56 -18.16 1.42
CA VAL A 8 -12.61 -17.08 1.69
C VAL A 8 -13.36 -15.85 2.20
N ASP A 9 -13.35 -15.62 3.52
CA ASP A 9 -13.91 -14.41 4.13
C ASP A 9 -12.97 -13.20 3.87
N LEU A 10 -12.89 -12.74 2.63
CA LEU A 10 -12.20 -11.50 2.28
C LEU A 10 -13.14 -10.33 2.55
N SER A 11 -13.04 -9.73 3.75
CA SER A 11 -13.74 -8.49 4.03
C SER A 11 -13.25 -7.39 3.05
N PRO A 12 -14.14 -6.56 2.47
CA PRO A 12 -13.69 -5.46 1.61
C PRO A 12 -12.79 -4.48 2.37
N ALA A 13 -13.03 -4.29 3.67
CA ALA A 13 -12.19 -3.48 4.54
C ALA A 13 -10.75 -4.00 4.62
N LEU A 14 -10.57 -5.32 4.70
CA LEU A 14 -9.27 -5.98 4.71
C LEU A 14 -8.50 -5.71 3.42
N VAL A 15 -9.11 -6.00 2.26
CA VAL A 15 -8.46 -5.84 0.95
C VAL A 15 -8.09 -4.38 0.71
N LEU A 16 -9.02 -3.46 0.93
CA LEU A 16 -8.79 -2.03 0.76
C LEU A 16 -7.76 -1.49 1.77
N GLY A 17 -7.75 -2.00 3.00
CA GLY A 17 -6.80 -1.64 4.04
C GLY A 17 -5.37 -2.08 3.71
N MET A 18 -5.16 -3.34 3.30
CA MET A 18 -3.86 -3.83 2.83
C MET A 18 -3.37 -3.04 1.62
N TRP A 19 -4.27 -2.78 0.66
CA TRP A 19 -3.93 -2.04 -0.55
C TRP A 19 -3.53 -0.60 -0.25
N ALA A 20 -4.31 0.12 0.57
CA ALA A 20 -3.98 1.46 1.03
C ALA A 20 -2.66 1.50 1.82
N GLY A 21 -2.48 0.56 2.75
CA GLY A 21 -1.27 0.45 3.58
C GLY A 21 -0.01 0.17 2.77
N GLY A 22 -0.10 -0.74 1.80
CA GLY A 22 1.00 -1.04 0.88
C GLY A 22 1.34 0.14 -0.03
N LEU A 23 0.32 0.76 -0.64
CA LEU A 23 0.52 1.86 -1.56
C LEU A 23 1.12 3.08 -0.84
N VAL A 24 0.65 3.40 0.37
CA VAL A 24 1.18 4.54 1.14
C VAL A 24 2.60 4.28 1.65
N ALA A 25 2.95 3.02 1.99
CA ALA A 25 4.32 2.64 2.31
C ALA A 25 5.26 2.79 1.10
N ALA A 26 4.83 2.30 -0.07
CA ALA A 26 5.60 2.45 -1.30
C ALA A 26 5.73 3.93 -1.70
N THR A 27 4.67 4.72 -1.54
CA THR A 27 4.70 6.18 -1.75
C THR A 27 5.70 6.84 -0.80
N ALA A 28 5.72 6.48 0.48
CA ALA A 28 6.69 6.98 1.45
C ALA A 28 8.13 6.70 0.98
N ALA A 29 8.39 5.49 0.47
CA ALA A 29 9.71 5.11 -0.06
C ALA A 29 10.09 5.95 -1.29
N VAL A 30 9.18 6.10 -2.27
CA VAL A 30 9.43 6.88 -3.49
C VAL A 30 9.68 8.36 -3.17
N VAL A 31 8.90 8.95 -2.25
CA VAL A 31 9.11 10.32 -1.78
C VAL A 31 10.45 10.44 -1.03
N ALA A 32 10.82 9.45 -0.22
CA ALA A 32 12.10 9.42 0.48
C ALA A 32 13.30 9.33 -0.48
N TRP A 33 13.14 8.68 -1.64
CA TRP A 33 14.17 8.60 -2.67
C TRP A 33 14.42 9.92 -3.39
N ARG A 34 13.53 10.92 -3.26
CA ARG A 34 13.65 12.25 -3.90
C ARG A 34 13.84 12.18 -5.42
N VAL A 35 13.22 11.18 -6.05
CA VAL A 35 13.26 10.97 -7.51
C VAL A 35 12.05 11.60 -8.23
N VAL A 36 11.06 12.08 -7.47
CA VAL A 36 9.81 12.66 -7.97
C VAL A 36 9.50 13.98 -7.26
N GLY A 37 8.72 14.82 -7.94
CA GLY A 37 8.24 16.09 -7.40
C GLY A 37 6.94 15.97 -6.61
N VAL A 38 6.48 17.13 -6.12
CA VAL A 38 5.24 17.29 -5.32
C VAL A 38 3.99 16.72 -6.01
N GLY A 39 3.91 16.85 -7.34
CA GLY A 39 2.77 16.35 -8.13
C GLY A 39 2.55 14.85 -8.00
N TYR A 40 3.62 14.06 -7.93
CA TYR A 40 3.52 12.62 -7.71
C TYR A 40 2.90 12.32 -6.34
N THR A 41 3.37 12.99 -5.28
CA THR A 41 2.87 12.71 -3.92
C THR A 41 1.39 13.06 -3.78
N TRP A 42 0.91 14.11 -4.46
CA TRP A 42 -0.51 14.43 -4.53
C TRP A 42 -1.31 13.32 -5.20
N LEU A 43 -0.92 12.90 -6.40
CA LEU A 43 -1.60 11.83 -7.12
C LEU A 43 -1.61 10.53 -6.30
N ALA A 44 -0.44 10.12 -5.81
CA ALA A 44 -0.30 8.91 -5.01
C ALA A 44 -1.14 8.97 -3.73
N SER A 45 -1.14 10.11 -3.03
CA SER A 45 -1.98 10.31 -1.82
C SER A 45 -3.47 10.27 -2.16
N SER A 46 -3.90 10.82 -3.29
CA SER A 46 -5.30 10.73 -3.73
C SER A 46 -5.74 9.28 -3.99
N VAL A 47 -4.88 8.47 -4.62
CA VAL A 47 -5.14 7.05 -4.84
C VAL A 47 -5.16 6.28 -3.51
N VAL A 48 -4.23 6.58 -2.59
CA VAL A 48 -4.27 6.03 -1.22
C VAL A 48 -5.58 6.40 -0.52
N LEU A 49 -6.01 7.66 -0.61
CA LEU A 49 -7.24 8.12 0.02
C LEU A 49 -8.48 7.43 -0.57
N LEU A 50 -8.51 7.14 -1.86
CA LEU A 50 -9.60 6.38 -2.48
C LEU A 50 -9.75 5.00 -1.82
N PHE A 51 -8.64 4.27 -1.67
CA PHE A 51 -8.65 2.96 -1.02
C PHE A 51 -8.85 3.04 0.48
N GLY A 52 -8.20 3.99 1.15
CA GLY A 52 -8.25 4.15 2.61
C GLY A 52 -9.61 4.61 3.13
N VAL A 53 -10.27 5.55 2.44
CA VAL A 53 -11.65 5.94 2.74
C VAL A 53 -12.60 4.80 2.41
N GLY A 54 -12.38 4.10 1.28
CA GLY A 54 -13.13 2.89 0.95
C GLY A 54 -13.04 1.83 2.06
N ALA A 55 -11.84 1.56 2.58
CA ALA A 55 -11.61 0.63 3.68
C ALA A 55 -12.37 1.07 4.94
N ALA A 56 -12.28 2.35 5.29
CA ALA A 56 -12.93 2.89 6.48
C ALA A 56 -14.46 2.84 6.39
N LEU A 57 -15.03 3.05 5.20
CA LEU A 57 -16.48 2.98 4.96
C LEU A 57 -17.00 1.54 4.82
N ALA A 58 -16.16 0.61 4.39
CA ALA A 58 -16.53 -0.79 4.16
C ALA A 58 -16.54 -1.67 5.44
N GLY A 59 -16.66 -1.05 6.62
CA GLY A 59 -16.60 -1.73 7.91
C GLY A 59 -15.24 -1.68 8.60
N GLY A 60 -14.31 -0.85 8.08
CA GLY A 60 -12.98 -0.70 8.67
C GLY A 60 -12.97 -0.09 10.08
N SER A 61 -11.90 -0.36 10.82
CA SER A 61 -11.71 0.12 12.19
C SER A 61 -11.31 1.60 12.26
N LEU A 62 -11.27 2.17 13.48
CA LEU A 62 -10.73 3.51 13.75
C LEU A 62 -9.34 3.73 13.13
N TRP A 63 -8.52 2.68 13.05
CA TRP A 63 -7.19 2.72 12.46
C TRP A 63 -7.20 3.09 10.96
N ALA A 64 -8.24 2.69 10.22
CA ALA A 64 -8.39 3.11 8.82
C ALA A 64 -8.59 4.63 8.72
N TRP A 65 -9.39 5.23 9.61
CA TRP A 65 -9.56 6.69 9.67
C TRP A 65 -8.30 7.42 10.12
N ILE A 66 -7.53 6.84 11.05
CA ILE A 66 -6.22 7.37 11.44
C ILE A 66 -5.25 7.36 10.24
N GLY A 67 -5.23 6.27 9.46
CA GLY A 67 -4.44 6.19 8.22
C GLY A 67 -4.84 7.25 7.20
N VAL A 68 -6.16 7.49 7.03
CA VAL A 68 -6.68 8.56 6.18
C VAL A 68 -6.18 9.92 6.66
N GLY A 69 -6.29 10.20 7.96
CA GLY A 69 -5.82 11.45 8.57
C GLY A 69 -4.34 11.70 8.33
N PHE A 70 -3.48 10.70 8.52
CA PHE A 70 -2.06 10.81 8.23
C PHE A 70 -1.75 11.00 6.74
N THR A 71 -2.52 10.37 5.85
CA THR A 71 -2.36 10.56 4.40
C THR A 71 -2.74 11.99 3.98
N VAL A 72 -3.83 12.53 4.51
CA VAL A 72 -4.21 13.94 4.30
C VAL A 72 -3.13 14.88 4.85
N ALA A 73 -2.63 14.62 6.07
CA ALA A 73 -1.57 15.39 6.67
C ALA A 73 -0.30 15.36 5.82
N ALA A 74 0.08 14.20 5.28
CA ALA A 74 1.21 14.09 4.37
C ALA A 74 1.04 14.93 3.10
N ALA A 75 -0.12 14.86 2.44
CA ALA A 75 -0.41 15.66 1.25
C ALA A 75 -0.33 17.18 1.55
N TYR A 76 -0.88 17.60 2.69
CA TYR A 76 -0.79 18.98 3.16
C TYR A 76 0.64 19.42 3.48
N LEU A 77 1.43 18.57 4.14
CA LEU A 77 2.82 18.85 4.48
C LEU A 77 3.70 19.00 3.24
N VAL A 78 3.50 18.16 2.21
CA VAL A 78 4.23 18.31 0.94
C VAL A 78 3.92 19.65 0.27
N TRP A 79 2.68 20.13 0.37
CA TRP A 79 2.26 21.40 -0.23
C TRP A 79 2.77 22.61 0.56
N SER A 80 2.71 22.56 1.88
CA SER A 80 2.99 23.70 2.77
C SER A 80 4.45 23.81 3.21
N SER A 81 5.18 22.70 3.23
CA SER A 81 6.51 22.62 3.81
C SER A 81 7.55 22.56 2.69
N GLY A 82 8.66 23.28 2.86
CA GLY A 82 9.84 23.16 1.99
C GLY A 82 10.52 21.76 2.08
N PRO A 83 11.82 21.63 1.78
CA PRO A 83 12.48 20.32 1.68
C PRO A 83 12.68 19.63 3.05
N THR A 84 11.62 19.06 3.62
CA THR A 84 11.61 18.36 4.92
C THR A 84 11.33 16.87 4.75
N ARG A 85 11.57 16.07 5.81
CA ARG A 85 11.18 14.64 5.86
C ARG A 85 9.82 14.41 6.52
N ALA A 86 9.15 15.46 6.98
CA ALA A 86 7.85 15.38 7.64
C ALA A 86 6.78 14.59 6.84
N PRO A 87 6.61 14.79 5.51
CA PRO A 87 5.61 14.04 4.76
C PRO A 87 5.92 12.54 4.68
N VAL A 88 7.20 12.15 4.61
CA VAL A 88 7.60 10.74 4.62
C VAL A 88 7.22 10.08 5.94
N VAL A 89 7.44 10.77 7.07
CA VAL A 89 7.06 10.28 8.40
C VAL A 89 5.54 10.11 8.51
N ALA A 90 4.76 11.08 8.01
CA ALA A 90 3.31 10.99 7.99
C ALA A 90 2.80 9.82 7.12
N LEU A 91 3.37 9.61 5.92
CA LEU A 91 3.03 8.47 5.06
C LEU A 91 3.40 7.13 5.71
N ALA A 92 4.56 7.06 6.38
CA ALA A 92 4.96 5.86 7.12
C ALA A 92 4.00 5.57 8.29
N ALA A 93 3.57 6.61 9.02
CA ALA A 93 2.56 6.47 10.07
C ALA A 93 1.21 6.01 9.52
N ALA A 94 0.80 6.51 8.35
CA ALA A 94 -0.40 6.03 7.65
C ALA A 94 -0.27 4.54 7.29
N ALA A 95 0.89 4.10 6.78
CA ALA A 95 1.13 2.69 6.44
C ALA A 95 0.93 1.79 7.66
N VAL A 96 1.51 2.17 8.81
CA VAL A 96 1.37 1.44 10.07
C VAL A 96 -0.10 1.42 10.51
N ALA A 97 -0.81 2.55 10.46
CA ALA A 97 -2.21 2.61 10.85
C ALA A 97 -3.09 1.70 9.98
N TYR A 98 -2.92 1.71 8.65
CA TYR A 98 -3.65 0.80 7.77
C TYR A 98 -3.31 -0.68 8.02
N ALA A 99 -2.05 -1.01 8.24
CA ALA A 99 -1.64 -2.38 8.56
C ALA A 99 -2.26 -2.87 9.88
N VAL A 100 -2.23 -2.05 10.93
CA VAL A 100 -2.88 -2.36 12.21
C VAL A 100 -4.39 -2.52 12.02
N GLY A 101 -5.02 -1.65 11.23
CA GLY A 101 -6.43 -1.76 10.90
C GLY A 101 -6.78 -3.06 10.20
N ALA A 102 -5.97 -3.47 9.22
CA ALA A 102 -6.14 -4.72 8.48
C ALA A 102 -5.93 -5.97 9.35
N THR A 103 -5.05 -5.91 10.36
CA THR A 103 -4.85 -7.03 11.29
C THR A 103 -6.04 -7.34 12.20
N ALA A 104 -7.09 -6.49 12.20
CA ALA A 104 -8.34 -6.81 12.87
C ALA A 104 -9.12 -7.94 12.18
N ASP A 105 -8.96 -8.07 10.86
CA ASP A 105 -9.72 -9.01 10.03
C ASP A 105 -8.86 -10.18 9.51
N SER A 106 -7.53 -10.11 9.66
CA SER A 106 -6.61 -11.13 9.13
C SER A 106 -5.29 -11.22 9.91
N PRO A 107 -4.63 -12.38 9.95
CA PRO A 107 -3.29 -12.50 10.51
C PRO A 107 -2.27 -11.59 9.83
N LEU A 108 -1.17 -11.32 10.54
CA LEU A 108 -0.13 -10.37 10.08
C LEU A 108 0.51 -10.75 8.75
N VAL A 109 0.75 -12.05 8.50
CA VAL A 109 1.45 -12.50 7.29
C VAL A 109 0.68 -12.12 6.01
N PRO A 110 -0.60 -12.53 5.82
CA PRO A 110 -1.42 -12.09 4.69
C PRO A 110 -1.53 -10.56 4.55
N VAL A 111 -1.63 -9.85 5.69
CA VAL A 111 -1.68 -8.37 5.68
C VAL A 111 -0.43 -7.78 5.07
N VAL A 112 0.74 -8.27 5.47
CA VAL A 112 2.02 -7.77 4.99
C VAL A 112 2.27 -8.20 3.54
N THR A 113 2.05 -9.47 3.20
CA THR A 113 2.28 -9.98 1.84
C THR A 113 1.33 -9.34 0.83
N GLY A 114 0.04 -9.21 1.18
CA GLY A 114 -0.97 -8.52 0.38
C GLY A 114 -0.65 -7.03 0.21
N ALA A 115 -0.23 -6.34 1.28
CA ALA A 115 0.20 -4.95 1.19
C ALA A 115 1.45 -4.77 0.30
N LEU A 116 2.47 -5.63 0.46
CA LEU A 116 3.66 -5.58 -0.40
C LEU A 116 3.30 -5.80 -1.87
N PHE A 117 2.45 -6.78 -2.18
CA PHE A 117 2.04 -7.06 -3.56
C PHE A 117 1.19 -5.93 -4.16
N LEU A 118 0.01 -5.67 -3.58
CA LEU A 118 -0.96 -4.71 -4.14
C LEU A 118 -0.38 -3.29 -4.13
N GLY A 119 0.28 -2.93 -3.03
CA GLY A 119 0.90 -1.63 -2.85
C GLY A 119 2.03 -1.37 -3.84
N ALA A 120 2.94 -2.32 -4.01
CA ALA A 120 4.09 -2.14 -4.88
C ALA A 120 3.71 -2.11 -6.36
N ILE A 121 2.80 -2.99 -6.81
CA ILE A 121 2.31 -2.98 -8.20
C ILE A 121 1.60 -1.67 -8.50
N THR A 122 0.75 -1.19 -7.59
CA THR A 122 0.03 0.06 -7.80
C THR A 122 0.98 1.26 -7.78
N ALA A 123 1.94 1.27 -6.85
CA ALA A 123 2.96 2.32 -6.80
C ALA A 123 3.83 2.31 -8.06
N GLU A 124 4.17 1.13 -8.58
CA GLU A 124 4.90 0.97 -9.85
C GLU A 124 4.08 1.52 -11.01
N MET A 125 2.78 1.22 -11.10
CA MET A 125 1.90 1.75 -12.15
C MET A 125 1.80 3.28 -12.09
N VAL A 126 1.59 3.85 -10.89
CA VAL A 126 1.53 5.31 -10.69
C VAL A 126 2.87 5.95 -11.02
N LEU A 127 4.00 5.35 -10.60
CA LEU A 127 5.33 5.85 -10.91
C LEU A 127 5.67 5.70 -12.40
N GLY A 128 5.20 4.64 -13.04
CA GLY A 128 5.36 4.37 -14.46
C GLY A 128 4.69 5.44 -15.31
N HIS A 129 3.50 5.90 -14.91
CA HIS A 129 2.86 7.05 -15.56
C HIS A 129 3.75 8.31 -15.49
N TRP A 130 4.38 8.56 -14.34
CA TRP A 130 5.32 9.67 -14.19
C TRP A 130 6.57 9.52 -15.05
N TYR A 131 7.10 8.30 -15.17
CA TYR A 131 8.25 7.98 -16.03
C TYR A 131 7.95 8.24 -17.52
N LEU A 132 6.69 8.11 -17.96
CA LEU A 132 6.29 8.48 -19.33
C LEU A 132 6.31 9.99 -19.55
N VAL A 133 6.06 10.79 -18.51
CA VAL A 133 6.10 12.26 -18.55
C VAL A 133 7.53 12.77 -18.46
N ASP A 134 8.35 12.17 -17.59
CA ASP A 134 9.77 12.50 -17.42
C ASP A 134 10.66 11.25 -17.48
N PRO A 135 11.21 10.92 -18.68
CA PRO A 135 12.09 9.78 -18.87
C PRO A 135 13.47 9.91 -18.20
N GLN A 136 13.81 11.06 -17.61
CA GLN A 136 15.09 11.25 -16.91
C GLN A 136 15.11 10.57 -15.53
N MET A 137 13.95 10.09 -15.05
CA MET A 137 13.86 9.34 -13.80
C MET A 137 14.69 8.06 -13.82
N PRO A 138 15.31 7.68 -12.70
CA PRO A 138 16.10 6.47 -12.65
C PRO A 138 15.23 5.21 -12.66
N ARG A 139 15.48 4.32 -13.62
CA ARG A 139 14.76 3.04 -13.78
C ARG A 139 14.84 2.11 -12.57
N TRP A 140 15.86 2.25 -11.72
CA TRP A 140 16.01 1.44 -10.52
C TRP A 140 14.81 1.60 -9.58
N ALA A 141 14.13 2.75 -9.57
CA ALA A 141 12.98 2.98 -8.70
C ALA A 141 11.82 2.05 -9.06
N LEU A 142 11.53 1.90 -10.36
CA LEU A 142 10.53 0.96 -10.88
C LEU A 142 10.93 -0.48 -10.57
N PHE A 143 12.18 -0.87 -10.84
CA PHE A 143 12.65 -2.23 -10.55
C PHE A 143 12.59 -2.59 -9.07
N ARG A 144 12.86 -1.64 -8.16
CA ARG A 144 12.71 -1.87 -6.72
C ARG A 144 11.26 -2.13 -6.33
N LEU A 145 10.31 -1.36 -6.89
CA LEU A 145 8.89 -1.59 -6.64
C LEU A 145 8.44 -2.95 -7.20
N ALA A 146 8.81 -3.27 -8.44
CA ALA A 146 8.52 -4.58 -9.04
C ALA A 146 9.08 -5.74 -8.19
N ALA A 147 10.32 -5.61 -7.69
CA ALA A 147 10.93 -6.59 -6.81
C ALA A 147 10.17 -6.74 -5.48
N VAL A 148 9.72 -5.64 -4.87
CA VAL A 148 8.90 -5.67 -3.65
C VAL A 148 7.57 -6.38 -3.91
N GLY A 149 6.92 -6.12 -5.05
CA GLY A 149 5.69 -6.81 -5.43
C GLY A 149 5.90 -8.32 -5.58
N LEU A 150 6.98 -8.72 -6.26
CA LEU A 150 7.35 -10.13 -6.42
C LEU A 150 7.68 -10.82 -5.09
N ILE A 151 8.34 -10.11 -4.17
CA ILE A 151 8.59 -10.60 -2.80
C ILE A 151 7.27 -10.83 -2.06
N GLY A 152 6.31 -9.89 -2.18
CA GLY A 152 4.99 -10.05 -1.60
C GLY A 152 4.29 -11.33 -2.05
N VAL A 153 4.23 -11.57 -3.36
CA VAL A 153 3.65 -12.80 -3.94
C VAL A 153 4.42 -14.05 -3.52
N GLY A 154 5.76 -14.01 -3.59
CA GLY A 154 6.60 -15.15 -3.22
C GLY A 154 6.45 -15.54 -1.75
N ALA A 155 6.33 -14.55 -0.86
CA ALA A 155 6.09 -14.78 0.56
C ALA A 155 4.69 -15.37 0.81
N ASP A 156 3.68 -14.94 0.07
CA ASP A 156 2.32 -15.47 0.17
C ASP A 156 2.26 -16.94 -0.27
N VAL A 157 2.86 -17.26 -1.43
CA VAL A 157 3.00 -18.64 -1.92
C VAL A 157 3.81 -19.49 -0.93
N GLY A 158 4.88 -18.94 -0.35
CA GLY A 158 5.68 -19.61 0.66
C GLY A 158 4.90 -19.92 1.94
N ALA A 159 4.09 -18.99 2.43
CA ALA A 159 3.23 -19.19 3.59
C ALA A 159 2.22 -20.32 3.34
N LEU A 160 1.54 -20.29 2.19
CA LEU A 160 0.61 -21.35 1.79
C LEU A 160 1.29 -22.72 1.63
N ALA A 161 2.54 -22.75 1.17
CA ALA A 161 3.32 -23.99 1.10
C ALA A 161 3.64 -24.56 2.48
N LEU A 162 4.03 -23.71 3.42
CA LEU A 162 4.36 -24.11 4.79
C LEU A 162 3.14 -24.57 5.58
N ASP A 163 1.97 -23.98 5.32
CA ASP A 163 0.69 -24.39 5.91
C ASP A 163 0.16 -25.72 5.32
N GLY A 164 0.89 -26.33 4.37
CA GLY A 164 0.49 -27.58 3.71
C GLY A 164 -0.70 -27.41 2.76
N ALA A 165 -1.12 -26.17 2.49
CA ALA A 165 -2.24 -25.85 1.60
C ALA A 165 -1.87 -26.06 0.12
N LEU A 166 -0.58 -26.00 -0.22
CA LEU A 166 -0.07 -26.40 -1.54
C LEU A 166 0.28 -27.89 -1.55
N SER A 167 -0.75 -28.75 -1.56
CA SER A 167 -0.56 -30.16 -1.89
C SER A 167 -0.29 -30.28 -3.39
N TRP A 168 0.98 -30.49 -3.77
CA TRP A 168 1.36 -30.87 -5.13
C TRP A 168 0.98 -32.35 -5.37
N GLY A 169 -0.32 -32.60 -5.53
CA GLY A 169 -0.90 -33.88 -5.96
C GLY A 169 -1.13 -33.92 -7.46
#